data_AF-A0A8S3JHQ0-F1
#
_entry.id   AF-A0A8S3JHQ0-F1
#
_cell.length_a   1.000
_cell.length_b   1.000
_cell.length_c   1.000
_cell.angle_alpha   90.00
_cell.angle_beta   90.00
_cell.angle_gamma   90.00
#
_symmetry.space_group_name_H-M   'P 1'
#
loop_
_entity.id
_entity.type
_entity.pdbx_description
1 polymer ?
#
loop_
_entity_poly.entity_id
_entity_poly.type
_entity_poly.pdbx_seq_one_letter_code
_entity_poly.pdbx_strand_id
1 'polypeptide(L)'
;IQQSSTPYQTLYMFLDHTISTTNSKKHKMVLPFIEQFKQITLLDKNIELDDTIKYNILLKICRRCIFSQLESIIDIFDLRAIENQTLATNFINEQIEQHQDTTFIAHMTKILRLLESDAIPLEKIIIPLVLKSQWETIKFIVEDNKLFQRKLLQTVDGLISTDK
;
A
#
# COMPACT_ATOMS: atom_id res chain seq x y z
N ILE A 1 17.47 1.85 -33.99
CA ILE A 1 17.76 2.47 -32.68
C ILE A 1 17.12 1.57 -31.63
N GLN A 2 17.92 0.83 -30.86
CA GLN A 2 17.41 0.00 -29.75
C GLN A 2 16.89 0.94 -28.66
N GLN A 3 15.62 0.80 -28.28
CA GLN A 3 15.08 1.47 -27.10
C GLN A 3 15.75 0.87 -25.86
N SER A 4 16.68 1.60 -25.26
CA SER A 4 17.20 1.28 -23.93
C SER A 4 16.06 1.44 -22.94
N SER A 5 15.65 0.33 -22.32
CA SER A 5 14.64 0.35 -21.27
C SER A 5 15.13 1.19 -20.10
N THR A 6 14.25 2.01 -19.53
CA THR A 6 14.58 2.77 -18.32
C THR A 6 14.77 1.78 -17.15
N PRO A 7 15.58 2.13 -16.13
CA PRO A 7 15.75 1.28 -14.94
C PRO A 7 14.41 0.82 -14.34
N TYR A 8 13.39 1.68 -14.39
CA TYR A 8 12.05 1.37 -13.91
C TYR A 8 11.24 0.43 -14.81
N GLN A 9 11.44 0.43 -16.13
CA GLN A 9 10.91 -0.65 -16.99
C GLN A 9 11.55 -1.99 -16.65
N THR A 10 12.84 -2.01 -16.32
CA THR A 10 13.51 -3.21 -15.83
C THR A 10 12.95 -3.67 -14.48
N LEU A 11 12.69 -2.75 -13.55
CA LEU A 11 12.03 -3.06 -12.28
C LEU A 11 10.61 -3.58 -12.51
N TYR A 12 9.82 -2.93 -13.35
CA TYR A 12 8.46 -3.37 -13.68
C TYR A 12 8.47 -4.77 -14.31
N MET A 13 9.30 -5.01 -15.32
CA MET A 13 9.43 -6.34 -15.96
C MET A 13 9.91 -7.40 -14.97
N PHE A 14 10.86 -7.04 -14.09
CA PHE A 14 11.34 -7.95 -13.05
C PHE A 14 10.22 -8.30 -12.06
N LEU A 15 9.50 -7.30 -11.55
CA LEU A 15 8.38 -7.50 -10.64
C LEU A 15 7.29 -8.31 -11.33
N ASP A 16 6.92 -7.99 -12.56
CA ASP A 16 5.89 -8.70 -13.32
C ASP A 16 6.25 -10.17 -13.50
N HIS A 17 7.49 -10.46 -13.91
CA HIS A 17 7.98 -11.82 -14.08
C HIS A 17 8.15 -12.56 -12.75
N THR A 18 8.58 -11.89 -11.68
CA THR A 18 8.89 -12.53 -10.40
C THR A 18 7.64 -12.79 -9.59
N ILE A 19 6.78 -11.77 -9.49
CA ILE A 19 5.49 -11.82 -8.79
C ILE A 19 4.53 -12.79 -9.49
N SER A 20 4.57 -12.90 -10.83
CA SER A 20 3.71 -13.85 -11.57
C SER A 20 4.09 -15.33 -11.36
N THR A 21 5.32 -15.64 -10.92
CA THR A 21 5.75 -17.03 -10.72
C THR A 21 5.16 -17.68 -9.46
N THR A 22 5.03 -19.00 -9.44
CA THR A 22 4.67 -19.80 -8.24
C THR A 22 5.90 -20.19 -7.41
N ASN A 23 7.11 -19.76 -7.80
CA ASN A 23 8.36 -20.19 -7.19
C ASN A 23 8.71 -19.33 -5.97
N SER A 24 8.57 -19.90 -4.77
CA SER A 24 8.85 -19.21 -3.50
C SER A 24 10.28 -18.67 -3.36
N LYS A 25 11.28 -19.25 -4.05
CA LYS A 25 12.65 -18.71 -4.08
C LYS A 25 12.75 -17.42 -4.90
N LYS A 26 11.98 -17.31 -5.98
CA LYS A 26 11.91 -16.08 -6.80
C LYS A 26 11.23 -14.95 -6.04
N HIS A 27 10.16 -15.24 -5.29
CA HIS A 27 9.52 -14.26 -4.39
C HIS A 27 10.47 -13.69 -3.33
N LYS A 28 11.41 -14.51 -2.83
CA LYS A 28 12.45 -14.04 -1.89
C LYS A 28 13.46 -13.08 -2.53
N MET A 29 13.60 -13.06 -3.86
CA MET A 29 14.48 -12.15 -4.60
C MET A 29 13.86 -10.77 -4.82
N VAL A 30 12.55 -10.62 -4.60
CA VAL A 30 11.83 -9.34 -4.78
C VAL A 30 12.42 -8.26 -3.88
N LEU A 31 12.54 -8.53 -2.57
CA LEU A 31 13.03 -7.55 -1.60
C LEU A 31 14.51 -7.15 -1.83
N PRO A 32 15.47 -8.09 -2.00
CA PRO A 32 16.85 -7.70 -2.32
C PRO A 32 16.98 -6.90 -3.61
N PHE A 33 16.21 -7.22 -4.65
CA PHE A 33 16.23 -6.47 -5.90
C PHE A 33 15.69 -5.05 -5.72
N ILE A 34 14.57 -4.92 -5.01
CA ILE A 34 13.94 -3.66 -4.62
C ILE A 34 14.93 -2.79 -3.82
N GLU A 35 15.61 -3.34 -2.82
CA GLU A 35 16.62 -2.60 -2.04
C GLU A 35 17.85 -2.19 -2.86
N GLN A 36 18.34 -3.05 -3.76
CA GLN A 36 19.41 -2.67 -4.68
C GLN A 36 18.97 -1.56 -5.64
N PHE A 37 17.74 -1.64 -6.11
CA PHE A 37 17.16 -0.63 -6.99
C PHE A 37 17.02 0.73 -6.29
N LYS A 38 16.62 0.75 -5.00
CA LYS A 38 16.61 1.95 -4.14
C LYS A 38 17.96 2.64 -4.09
N GLN A 39 19.05 1.86 -3.95
CA GLN A 39 20.40 2.43 -3.91
C GLN A 39 20.79 3.07 -5.24
N ILE A 40 20.38 2.48 -6.37
CA ILE A 40 20.65 3.03 -7.71
C ILE A 40 19.88 4.34 -7.92
N THR A 41 18.60 4.41 -7.54
CA THR A 41 17.76 5.61 -7.74
C THR A 41 18.16 6.76 -6.81
N LEU A 42 18.60 6.49 -5.59
CA LEU A 42 19.14 7.52 -4.69
C LEU A 42 20.39 8.21 -5.24
N LEU A 43 21.16 7.53 -6.10
CA LEU A 43 22.38 8.06 -6.72
C LEU A 43 22.11 8.90 -7.98
N ASP A 44 20.92 8.79 -8.58
CA ASP A 44 20.53 9.52 -9.80
C ASP A 44 19.19 10.23 -9.63
N LYS A 45 19.24 11.53 -9.28
CA LYS A 45 18.06 12.37 -9.02
C LYS A 45 17.27 12.76 -10.28
N ASN A 46 17.76 12.42 -11.48
CA ASN A 46 17.10 12.80 -12.73
C ASN A 46 16.10 11.75 -13.22
N ILE A 47 15.90 10.66 -12.46
CA ILE A 47 14.98 9.61 -12.86
C ILE A 47 13.62 9.84 -12.20
N GLU A 48 12.76 10.59 -12.88
CA GLU A 48 11.37 10.78 -12.48
C GLU A 48 10.53 9.58 -12.95
N LEU A 49 9.66 9.10 -12.05
CA LEU A 49 8.74 8.01 -12.30
C LEU A 49 7.40 8.53 -12.76
N ASP A 50 6.94 8.10 -13.92
CA ASP A 50 5.55 8.33 -14.34
C ASP A 50 4.56 7.58 -13.43
N ASP A 51 3.42 8.22 -13.16
CA ASP A 51 2.38 7.73 -12.27
C ASP A 51 1.76 6.42 -12.76
N THR A 52 1.74 6.19 -14.08
CA THR A 52 1.31 4.91 -14.67
C THR A 52 2.14 3.73 -14.16
N ILE A 53 3.46 3.91 -14.03
CA ILE A 53 4.37 2.85 -13.58
C ILE A 53 4.17 2.61 -12.08
N LYS A 54 4.10 3.69 -11.28
CA LYS A 54 3.83 3.61 -9.84
C LYS A 54 2.53 2.85 -9.56
N TYR A 55 1.46 3.20 -10.29
CA TYR A 55 0.15 2.56 -10.18
C TYR A 55 0.19 1.07 -10.54
N ASN A 56 0.83 0.71 -11.66
CA ASN A 56 0.96 -0.69 -12.08
C ASN A 56 1.72 -1.54 -11.06
N ILE A 57 2.73 -0.97 -10.42
CA ILE A 57 3.50 -1.66 -9.39
C ILE A 57 2.67 -1.87 -8.13
N LEU A 58 1.93 -0.83 -7.69
CA LEU A 58 0.96 -0.95 -6.59
C LEU A 58 -0.07 -2.06 -6.83
N LEU A 59 -0.62 -2.18 -8.05
CA LEU A 59 -1.56 -3.27 -8.40
C LEU A 59 -0.93 -4.65 -8.26
N LYS A 60 0.33 -4.83 -8.69
CA LYS A 60 1.02 -6.13 -8.64
C LYS A 60 1.31 -6.55 -7.20
N ILE A 61 1.65 -5.58 -6.36
CA ILE A 61 1.96 -5.76 -4.94
C ILE A 61 0.69 -6.09 -4.17
N CYS A 62 -0.39 -5.34 -4.41
CA CYS A 62 -1.70 -5.59 -3.81
C CYS A 62 -2.21 -7.02 -4.01
N ARG A 63 -1.88 -7.64 -5.14
CA ARG A 63 -2.34 -9.00 -5.46
C ARG A 63 -1.52 -10.12 -4.82
N ARG A 64 -0.26 -9.88 -4.42
CA ARG A 64 0.70 -10.97 -4.13
C ARG A 64 1.79 -10.68 -3.10
N CYS A 65 1.92 -9.46 -2.55
CA CYS A 65 3.00 -9.16 -1.62
C CYS A 65 2.74 -9.68 -0.21
N ILE A 66 3.83 -10.11 0.43
CA ILE A 66 3.90 -10.35 1.87
C ILE A 66 4.05 -8.97 2.53
N PHE A 67 3.30 -8.70 3.60
CA PHE A 67 3.31 -7.43 4.34
C PHE A 67 4.71 -6.86 4.63
N SER A 68 5.69 -7.73 4.88
CA SER A 68 7.09 -7.34 5.14
C SER A 68 7.79 -6.64 3.98
N GLN A 69 7.22 -6.65 2.77
CA GLN A 69 7.79 -6.02 1.57
C GLN A 69 7.14 -4.67 1.26
N LEU A 70 6.00 -4.36 1.89
CA LEU A 70 5.17 -3.21 1.57
C LEU A 70 5.84 -1.88 1.91
N GLU A 71 6.52 -1.79 3.06
CA GLU A 71 7.23 -0.57 3.46
C GLU A 71 8.38 -0.23 2.52
N SER A 72 9.23 -1.20 2.17
CA SER A 72 10.34 -0.98 1.23
C SER A 72 9.86 -0.49 -0.13
N ILE A 73 8.73 -1.00 -0.61
CA ILE A 73 8.13 -0.55 -1.87
C ILE A 73 7.68 0.90 -1.74
N ILE A 74 6.90 1.22 -0.71
CA ILE A 74 6.38 2.58 -0.48
C ILE A 74 7.53 3.60 -0.44
N ASP A 75 8.64 3.24 0.19
CA ASP A 75 9.84 4.07 0.24
C ASP A 75 10.51 4.27 -1.12
N ILE A 76 10.55 3.25 -1.99
CA ILE A 76 11.21 3.34 -3.31
C ILE A 76 10.44 4.19 -4.30
N PHE A 77 9.12 4.10 -4.25
CA PHE A 77 8.24 4.90 -5.10
C PHE A 77 7.90 6.24 -4.47
N ASP A 78 8.49 6.55 -3.32
CA ASP A 78 8.24 7.72 -2.48
C ASP A 78 6.74 8.05 -2.39
N LEU A 79 5.92 7.02 -2.15
CA LEU A 79 4.46 7.19 -2.19
C LEU A 79 3.93 8.02 -1.02
N ARG A 80 4.79 8.33 -0.04
CA ARG A 80 4.50 9.26 1.05
C ARG A 80 4.79 10.72 0.67
N ALA A 81 5.48 10.99 -0.44
CA ALA A 81 5.66 12.34 -0.93
C ALA A 81 4.31 13.01 -1.24
N ILE A 82 4.24 14.31 -1.00
CA ILE A 82 3.01 15.11 -1.20
C ILE A 82 2.52 14.98 -2.65
N GLU A 83 3.43 15.00 -3.63
CA GLU A 83 3.10 14.82 -5.05
C GLU A 83 2.45 13.45 -5.38
N ASN A 84 2.74 12.41 -4.59
CA ASN A 84 2.23 11.05 -4.81
C ASN A 84 1.00 10.73 -3.95
N GLN A 85 0.59 11.64 -3.07
CA GLN A 85 -0.52 11.42 -2.16
C GLN A 85 -1.84 11.21 -2.90
N THR A 86 -2.10 11.99 -3.95
CA THR A 86 -3.30 11.82 -4.79
C THR A 86 -3.34 10.44 -5.45
N LEU A 87 -2.21 9.98 -5.98
CA LEU A 87 -2.10 8.64 -6.57
C LEU A 87 -2.40 7.54 -5.54
N ALA A 88 -1.79 7.65 -4.36
CA ALA A 88 -1.98 6.72 -3.25
C ALA A 88 -3.44 6.68 -2.77
N THR A 89 -4.09 7.84 -2.62
CA THR A 89 -5.49 7.96 -2.23
C THR A 89 -6.43 7.34 -3.27
N ASN A 90 -6.20 7.64 -4.56
CA ASN A 90 -7.01 7.08 -5.64
C ASN A 90 -6.89 5.56 -5.69
N PHE A 91 -5.66 5.04 -5.61
CA PHE A 91 -5.41 3.61 -5.56
C PHE A 91 -6.18 2.93 -4.41
N ILE A 92 -6.10 3.48 -3.19
CA ILE A 92 -6.78 2.90 -2.03
C ILE A 92 -8.31 2.93 -2.19
N ASN A 93 -8.88 4.04 -2.65
CA ASN A 93 -10.33 4.11 -2.89
C ASN A 93 -10.78 3.06 -3.90
N GLU A 94 -10.06 2.87 -5.00
CA GLU A 94 -10.36 1.83 -5.98
C GLU A 94 -10.28 0.42 -5.38
N GLN A 95 -9.29 0.14 -4.52
CA GLN A 95 -9.21 -1.17 -3.87
C GLN A 95 -10.36 -1.42 -2.88
N ILE A 96 -10.83 -0.37 -2.19
CA ILE A 96 -12.00 -0.43 -1.32
C ILE A 96 -13.27 -0.76 -2.14
N GLU A 97 -13.46 -0.06 -3.26
CA GLU A 97 -14.61 -0.28 -4.16
C GLU A 97 -14.60 -1.67 -4.80
N GLN A 98 -13.42 -2.21 -5.10
CA GLN A 98 -13.26 -3.57 -5.63
C GLN A 98 -13.41 -4.67 -4.56
N HIS A 99 -13.69 -4.32 -3.29
CA HIS A 99 -13.77 -5.25 -2.17
C HIS A 99 -12.55 -6.19 -2.05
N GLN A 100 -11.37 -5.67 -2.38
CA GLN A 100 -10.10 -6.40 -2.26
C GLN A 100 -9.78 -6.70 -0.79
N ASP A 101 -8.68 -7.41 -0.54
CA ASP A 101 -8.25 -7.82 0.80
C ASP A 101 -8.24 -6.62 1.78
N THR A 102 -9.24 -6.61 2.66
CA THR A 102 -9.48 -5.56 3.66
C THR A 102 -8.29 -5.39 4.61
N THR A 103 -7.56 -6.47 4.89
CA THR A 103 -6.37 -6.42 5.74
C THR A 103 -5.23 -5.74 5.01
N PHE A 104 -5.03 -6.06 3.73
CA PHE A 104 -4.03 -5.38 2.91
C PHE A 104 -4.29 -3.88 2.77
N ILE A 105 -5.51 -3.51 2.41
CA ILE A 105 -5.94 -2.10 2.25
C ILE A 105 -5.70 -1.33 3.55
N ALA A 106 -6.09 -1.90 4.68
CA ALA A 106 -5.89 -1.33 6.00
C ALA A 106 -4.42 -1.00 6.30
N HIS A 107 -3.52 -1.95 6.06
CA HIS A 107 -2.10 -1.73 6.30
C HIS A 107 -1.51 -0.67 5.37
N MET A 108 -1.83 -0.75 4.07
CA MET A 108 -1.38 0.26 3.12
C MET A 108 -1.86 1.67 3.53
N THR A 109 -3.12 1.80 3.92
CA THR A 109 -3.70 3.10 4.30
C THR A 109 -2.98 3.70 5.51
N LYS A 110 -2.60 2.87 6.49
CA LYS A 110 -1.77 3.31 7.63
C LYS A 110 -0.34 3.68 7.19
N ILE A 111 0.34 2.80 6.46
CA ILE A 111 1.76 3.00 6.08
C ILE A 111 1.94 4.21 5.15
N LEU A 112 0.96 4.50 4.31
CA LEU A 112 0.90 5.68 3.45
C LEU A 112 0.43 6.95 4.19
N ARG A 113 0.10 6.85 5.48
CA ARG A 113 -0.36 7.96 6.34
C ARG A 113 -1.60 8.69 5.80
N LEU A 114 -2.47 7.95 5.09
CA LEU A 114 -3.67 8.51 4.47
C LEU A 114 -4.78 8.80 5.47
N LEU A 115 -4.74 8.15 6.64
CA LEU A 115 -5.65 8.44 7.76
C LEU A 115 -5.27 9.74 8.47
N GLU A 116 -3.98 10.04 8.59
CA GLU A 116 -3.47 11.23 9.30
C GLU A 116 -3.70 12.51 8.53
N SER A 117 -3.78 12.39 7.20
CA SER A 117 -4.08 13.48 6.28
C SER A 117 -5.58 13.64 6.01
N ASP A 118 -6.43 12.84 6.67
CA ASP A 118 -7.88 12.73 6.40
C ASP A 118 -8.22 12.45 4.91
N ALA A 119 -7.25 11.98 4.12
CA ALA A 119 -7.45 11.63 2.71
C ALA A 119 -8.35 10.40 2.54
N ILE A 120 -8.30 9.49 3.53
CA ILE A 120 -9.22 8.35 3.65
C ILE A 120 -9.86 8.40 5.04
N PRO A 121 -11.20 8.48 5.15
CA PRO A 121 -11.88 8.40 6.44
C PRO A 121 -11.60 7.08 7.15
N LEU A 122 -11.36 7.13 8.45
CA LEU A 122 -11.06 5.94 9.26
C LEU A 122 -12.17 4.90 9.18
N GLU A 123 -13.42 5.35 9.13
CA GLU A 123 -14.62 4.53 9.11
C GLU A 123 -14.67 3.64 7.86
N LYS A 124 -14.18 4.14 6.71
CA LYS A 124 -14.10 3.35 5.47
C LYS A 124 -13.20 2.12 5.62
N ILE A 125 -12.23 2.17 6.54
CA ILE A 125 -11.30 1.08 6.81
C ILE A 125 -11.78 0.22 7.99
N ILE A 126 -12.20 0.86 9.08
CA ILE A 126 -12.55 0.18 10.33
C ILE A 126 -13.84 -0.64 10.21
N ILE A 127 -14.89 -0.12 9.58
CA ILE A 127 -16.18 -0.82 9.49
C ILE A 127 -16.02 -2.19 8.80
N PRO A 128 -15.38 -2.30 7.60
CA PRO A 128 -15.14 -3.60 6.98
C PRO A 128 -14.33 -4.58 7.84
N LEU A 129 -13.36 -4.08 8.61
CA LEU A 129 -12.54 -4.92 9.49
C LEU A 129 -13.33 -5.45 10.68
N VAL A 130 -14.18 -4.62 11.29
CA VAL A 130 -15.07 -5.02 12.39
C VAL A 130 -16.02 -6.11 11.91
N LEU A 131 -16.67 -5.91 10.75
CA LEU A 131 -17.59 -6.90 10.17
C LEU A 131 -16.91 -8.24 9.85
N LYS A 132 -15.60 -8.24 9.59
CA LYS A 132 -14.79 -9.43 9.33
C LYS A 132 -14.00 -9.92 10.56
N SER A 133 -14.25 -9.37 11.74
CA SER A 133 -13.57 -9.71 13.00
C SER A 133 -12.03 -9.66 12.92
N GLN A 134 -11.48 -8.71 12.15
CA GLN A 134 -10.02 -8.55 11.93
C GLN A 134 -9.38 -7.69 13.02
N TRP A 135 -9.46 -8.12 14.29
CA TRP A 135 -9.08 -7.32 15.45
C TRP A 135 -7.59 -6.96 15.52
N GLU A 136 -6.70 -7.88 15.13
CA GLU A 136 -5.25 -7.60 15.09
C GLU A 136 -4.93 -6.48 14.09
N THR A 137 -5.62 -6.46 12.94
CA THR A 137 -5.48 -5.40 11.94
C THR A 137 -6.03 -4.07 12.46
N ILE A 138 -7.17 -4.09 13.15
CA ILE A 138 -7.73 -2.89 13.78
C ILE A 138 -6.76 -2.33 14.80
N LYS A 139 -6.23 -3.19 15.69
CA LYS A 139 -5.22 -2.83 16.67
C LYS A 139 -4.01 -2.20 15.98
N PHE A 140 -3.47 -2.86 14.96
CA PHE A 140 -2.37 -2.31 14.17
C PHE A 140 -2.71 -0.91 13.64
N ILE A 141 -3.91 -0.66 13.11
CA ILE A 141 -4.27 0.67 12.57
C ILE A 141 -4.26 1.76 13.64
N VAL A 142 -4.82 1.48 14.81
CA VAL A 142 -5.14 2.53 15.81
C VAL A 142 -4.13 2.61 16.96
N GLU A 143 -3.30 1.60 17.16
CA GLU A 143 -2.40 1.40 18.30
C GLU A 143 -1.58 2.65 18.65
N ASP A 144 -1.01 3.31 17.64
CA ASP A 144 -0.09 4.43 17.85
C ASP A 144 -0.79 5.81 17.94
N ASN A 145 -2.11 5.86 17.78
CA ASN A 145 -2.84 7.13 17.64
C ASN A 145 -4.11 7.19 18.50
N LYS A 146 -4.05 7.98 19.58
CA LYS A 146 -5.18 8.20 20.50
C LYS A 146 -6.44 8.76 19.82
N LEU A 147 -6.29 9.59 18.78
CA LEU A 147 -7.43 10.10 18.03
C LEU A 147 -8.13 8.95 17.29
N PHE A 148 -7.36 8.05 16.66
CA PHE A 148 -7.92 6.89 15.96
C PHE A 148 -8.56 5.89 16.94
N GLN A 149 -7.96 5.68 18.12
CA GLN A 149 -8.57 4.86 19.17
C GLN A 149 -9.93 5.41 19.61
N ARG A 150 -10.04 6.74 19.78
CA ARG A 150 -11.31 7.39 20.12
C ARG A 150 -12.34 7.25 18.98
N LYS A 151 -11.93 7.51 17.73
CA LYS A 151 -12.82 7.36 16.56
C LYS A 151 -13.29 5.90 16.38
N LEU A 152 -12.44 4.91 16.65
CA LEU A 152 -12.80 3.49 16.66
C LEU A 152 -13.92 3.20 17.67
N LEU A 153 -13.76 3.64 18.92
CA LEU A 153 -14.79 3.44 19.96
C LEU A 153 -16.11 4.07 19.55
N GLN A 154 -16.08 5.31 19.03
CA GLN A 154 -17.28 5.99 18.52
C GLN A 154 -17.93 5.23 17.37
N THR A 155 -17.14 4.66 16.46
CA THR A 155 -17.63 3.87 15.32
C THR A 155 -18.31 2.60 15.82
N VAL A 156 -17.70 1.87 16.75
CA VAL A 156 -18.25 0.63 17.32
C VAL A 156 -19.53 0.91 18.12
N ASP A 157 -19.53 1.96 18.97
CA ASP A 157 -20.73 2.39 19.70
C ASP A 157 -21.86 2.77 18.73
N GLY A 158 -21.52 3.46 17.63
CA GLY A 158 -22.45 3.79 16.56
C GLY A 158 -23.11 2.55 15.95
N LEU A 159 -22.30 1.55 15.56
CA LEU A 159 -22.78 0.29 14.98
C LEU A 159 -23.72 -0.48 15.93
N ILE A 160 -23.41 -0.50 17.23
CA ILE A 160 -24.24 -1.18 18.24
C ILE A 160 -25.55 -0.42 18.49
N SER A 161 -25.49 0.93 18.53
CA SER A 161 -26.63 1.77 18.86
C SER A 161 -27.65 1.93 17.73
N THR A 162 -27.25 1.69 16.47
CA THR A 162 -28.15 1.70 15.30
C THR A 162 -29.03 0.46 15.16
N ASP A 163 -28.86 -0.55 16.01
CA ASP A 163 -29.64 -1.81 16.00
C ASP A 163 -30.85 -1.78 16.97
N LYS A 164 -31.46 -0.59 17.15
CA LYS A 164 -32.67 -0.36 17.95
C LYS A 164 -33.82 0.13 17.09
#